data_AF-X0Y4A9-F1
#
_entry.id   AF-X0Y4A9-F1
#
_cell.length_a   1.000
_cell.length_b   1.000
_cell.length_c   1.000
_cell.angle_alpha   90.00
_cell.angle_beta   90.00
_cell.angle_gamma   90.00
#
_symmetry.space_group_name_H-M   'P 1'
#
loop_
_entity.id
_entity.type
_entity.pdbx_description
1 polymer ?
#
loop_
_entity_poly.entity_id
_entity_poly.type
_entity_poly.pdbx_seq_one_letter_code
_entity_poly.pdbx_strand_id
1 'polypeptide(L)'
;SELLIDIDVSKSFLVQRVGHSPNTELRFTFKPVIRAVNNSTAGRIAGTVTDTSETPVLIPDAQVSLYQDTLMTSTFTNATGGYALIGLEAGTYSMITYATGYDSLKVESVEVKAATATSQDFVLTPKSQ
;
A
#
# COMPACT_ATOMS: atom_id res chain seq x y z
N SER A 1 9.46 -17.88 14.78
CA SER A 1 8.84 -16.56 14.63
C SER A 1 9.51 -15.86 13.46
N GLU A 2 8.75 -15.47 12.44
CA GLU A 2 9.26 -14.66 11.33
C GLU A 2 8.93 -13.19 11.61
N LEU A 3 9.96 -12.34 11.57
CA LEU A 3 9.87 -10.90 11.80
C LEU A 3 9.98 -10.20 10.45
N LEU A 4 8.96 -9.41 10.07
CA LEU A 4 9.08 -8.50 8.94
C LEU A 4 9.62 -7.17 9.43
N ILE A 5 10.65 -6.68 8.74
CA ILE A 5 11.31 -5.40 9.01
C ILE A 5 10.92 -4.45 7.88
N ASP A 6 10.18 -3.40 8.22
CA ASP A 6 9.86 -2.29 7.32
C ASP A 6 10.68 -1.05 7.70
N ILE A 7 11.23 -0.37 6.69
CA ILE A 7 12.03 0.85 6.86
C ILE A 7 11.28 1.99 6.19
N ASP A 8 10.78 2.93 6.99
CA ASP A 8 10.16 4.14 6.46
C ASP A 8 11.27 5.09 5.97
N VAL A 9 11.59 4.98 4.68
CA VAL A 9 12.60 5.80 4.02
C VAL A 9 12.27 7.28 4.13
N SER A 10 10.99 7.67 4.03
CA SER A 10 10.57 9.08 4.06
C SER A 10 10.88 9.76 5.40
N LYS A 11 10.85 8.99 6.50
CA LYS A 11 11.20 9.47 7.85
C LYS A 11 12.66 9.24 8.24
N SER A 12 13.38 8.43 7.48
CA SER A 12 14.75 8.03 7.83
C SER A 12 15.83 9.01 7.36
N PHE A 13 15.47 9.95 6.48
CA PHE A 13 16.40 10.93 5.93
C PHE A 13 16.10 12.33 6.43
N LEU A 14 17.08 12.94 7.10
CA LEU A 14 17.08 14.37 7.39
C LEU A 14 18.12 15.05 6.51
N VAL A 15 17.67 16.01 5.70
CA VAL A 15 18.54 16.84 4.87
C VAL A 15 18.82 18.14 5.62
N GLN A 16 20.10 18.44 5.84
CA GLN A 16 20.53 19.70 6.45
C GLN A 16 21.49 20.41 5.51
N ARG A 17 21.22 21.70 5.26
CA ARG A 17 22.20 22.60 4.64
C ARG A 17 23.22 22.98 5.69
N VAL A 18 24.50 22.77 5.41
CA VAL A 18 25.57 23.16 6.34
C VAL A 18 26.34 24.34 5.79
N GLY A 19 25.93 25.53 6.22
CA GLY A 19 26.58 26.80 5.88
C GLY A 19 25.64 27.81 5.21
N HIS A 20 26.11 29.06 5.13
CA HIS A 20 25.35 30.20 4.58
C HIS A 20 25.71 30.53 3.11
N SER A 21 26.53 29.72 2.46
CA SER A 21 27.01 29.96 1.09
C SER A 21 26.16 29.23 0.04
N PRO A 22 25.92 29.80 -1.16
CA PRO A 22 25.13 29.17 -2.23
C PRO A 22 25.70 27.83 -2.74
N ASN A 23 26.98 27.53 -2.47
CA ASN A 23 27.63 26.27 -2.86
C ASN A 23 27.75 25.29 -1.68
N THR A 24 26.74 25.25 -0.81
CA THR A 24 26.80 24.47 0.44
C THR A 24 26.71 22.96 0.17
N GLU A 25 27.61 22.20 0.78
CA GLU A 25 27.54 20.74 0.83
C GLU A 25 26.23 20.32 1.52
N LEU A 26 25.47 19.43 0.86
CA LEU A 26 24.31 18.80 1.47
C LEU A 26 24.79 17.69 2.38
N ARG A 27 24.47 17.77 3.68
CA ARG A 27 24.67 16.65 4.59
C ARG A 27 23.38 15.86 4.71
N PHE A 28 23.51 14.56 4.45
CA PHE A 28 22.45 13.59 4.69
C PHE A 28 22.74 12.92 6.03
N THR A 29 21.83 13.08 6.98
CA THR A 29 21.87 12.30 8.22
C THR A 29 20.83 11.20 8.11
N PHE A 30 21.27 9.95 8.04
CA PHE A 30 20.39 8.78 8.07
C PHE A 30 20.10 8.39 9.52
N LYS A 31 18.83 8.44 9.91
CA LYS A 31 18.31 7.96 11.19
C LYS A 31 17.25 6.91 10.90
N PRO A 32 17.61 5.61 10.81
CA PRO A 32 16.67 4.58 10.38
C PRO A 32 15.45 4.55 11.29
N VAL A 33 14.27 4.72 10.72
CA VAL A 33 12.99 4.49 11.40
C VAL A 33 12.50 3.11 10.98
N ILE A 34 12.69 2.14 11.88
CA ILE A 34 12.38 0.73 11.63
C ILE A 34 11.09 0.36 12.34
N ARG A 35 10.15 -0.26 11.62
CA ARG A 35 8.99 -0.94 12.20
C ARG A 35 9.21 -2.44 12.09
N ALA A 36 9.03 -3.15 13.20
CA ALA A 36 9.11 -4.60 13.24
C ALA A 36 7.72 -5.15 13.58
N VAL A 37 7.14 -5.94 12.68
CA VAL A 37 5.84 -6.58 12.89
C VAL A 37 6.01 -8.08 13.03
N ASN A 38 5.34 -8.66 14.02
CA ASN A 38 5.31 -10.10 14.19
C ASN A 38 4.31 -10.72 13.20
N ASN A 39 4.80 -11.51 12.25
CA ASN A 39 3.97 -12.17 11.24
C ASN A 39 3.01 -13.21 11.85
N SER A 40 3.21 -13.62 13.11
CA SER A 40 2.28 -14.52 13.83
C SER A 40 1.06 -13.81 14.41
N THR A 41 1.02 -12.47 14.41
CA THR A 41 -0.10 -11.68 14.93
C THR A 41 -0.66 -10.71 13.90
N ALA A 42 0.11 -10.36 12.88
CA ALA A 42 -0.34 -9.51 11.78
C ALA A 42 -0.89 -10.36 10.62
N GLY A 43 -2.00 -9.93 10.03
CA GLY A 43 -2.54 -10.46 8.79
C GLY A 43 -2.00 -9.74 7.56
N ARG A 44 -2.42 -10.21 6.39
CA ARG A 44 -2.18 -9.54 5.10
C ARG A 44 -3.42 -9.60 4.22
N ILE A 45 -3.59 -8.60 3.36
CA ILE A 45 -4.56 -8.62 2.26
C ILE A 45 -3.77 -8.65 0.96
N ALA A 46 -4.12 -9.55 0.05
CA ALA A 46 -3.52 -9.62 -1.28
C ALA A 46 -4.57 -9.96 -2.32
N GLY A 47 -4.29 -9.60 -3.57
CA GLY A 47 -5.15 -9.90 -4.69
C GLY A 47 -4.69 -9.22 -5.96
N THR A 48 -5.60 -9.11 -6.91
CA THR A 48 -5.39 -8.53 -8.22
C THR A 48 -6.42 -7.44 -8.50
N VAL A 49 -6.04 -6.47 -9.34
CA VAL A 49 -6.94 -5.45 -9.88
C VAL A 49 -7.07 -5.68 -11.38
N THR A 50 -8.30 -5.89 -11.85
CA THR A 50 -8.63 -6.08 -13.27
C THR A 50 -9.69 -5.09 -13.72
N ASP A 51 -9.95 -5.03 -15.03
CA ASP A 51 -11.11 -4.33 -15.57
C ASP A 51 -12.34 -5.25 -15.77
N THR A 52 -13.50 -4.64 -16.05
CA THR A 52 -14.76 -5.32 -16.39
C THR A 52 -14.87 -5.75 -17.86
N SER A 53 -13.77 -5.81 -18.63
CA SER A 53 -13.83 -6.13 -20.06
C SER A 53 -14.11 -7.62 -20.32
N GLU A 54 -14.51 -7.98 -21.55
CA GLU A 54 -14.77 -9.38 -21.94
C GLU A 54 -13.52 -10.27 -21.82
N THR A 55 -12.32 -9.68 -21.91
CA THR A 55 -11.04 -10.34 -21.60
C THR A 55 -10.34 -9.50 -20.53
N PRO A 56 -10.57 -9.78 -19.24
CA PRO A 56 -10.14 -8.91 -18.14
C PRO A 56 -8.67 -8.54 -18.22
N VAL A 57 -8.40 -7.24 -18.29
CA VAL A 57 -7.04 -6.70 -18.35
C VAL A 57 -6.55 -6.47 -16.93
N LEU A 58 -5.36 -6.99 -16.61
CA LEU A 58 -4.67 -6.70 -15.35
C LEU A 58 -4.26 -5.21 -15.34
N ILE A 59 -4.58 -4.49 -14.28
CA ILE A 59 -4.34 -3.04 -14.19
C ILE A 59 -3.07 -2.79 -13.35
N PRO A 60 -1.92 -2.44 -13.96
CA PRO A 60 -0.75 -1.98 -13.23
C PRO A 60 -0.94 -0.55 -12.70
N ASP A 61 -0.16 -0.18 -11.68
CA ASP A 61 -0.14 1.15 -11.07
C ASP A 61 -1.50 1.63 -10.52
N ALA A 62 -2.43 0.71 -10.26
CA ALA A 62 -3.67 0.99 -9.54
C ALA A 62 -3.36 1.18 -8.05
N GLN A 63 -3.84 2.28 -7.48
CA GLN A 63 -3.71 2.55 -6.05
C GLN A 63 -4.74 1.74 -5.28
N VAL A 64 -4.30 0.95 -4.31
CA VAL A 64 -5.14 0.20 -3.38
C VAL A 64 -4.91 0.76 -1.96
N SER A 65 -5.95 1.37 -1.39
CA SER A 65 -5.89 2.06 -0.10
C SER A 65 -6.77 1.36 0.93
N LEU A 66 -6.25 1.19 2.15
CA LEU A 66 -6.94 0.56 3.28
C LEU A 66 -7.28 1.59 4.34
N TYR A 67 -8.50 1.52 4.86
CA TYR A 67 -9.06 2.48 5.81
C TYR A 67 -9.66 1.79 7.03
N GLN A 68 -9.49 2.43 8.19
CA GLN A 68 -10.20 2.18 9.43
C GLN A 68 -10.47 3.57 10.06
N ASP A 69 -11.63 4.14 9.73
CA ASP A 69 -12.00 5.57 9.91
C ASP A 69 -11.14 6.57 9.13
N THR A 70 -9.82 6.37 9.10
CA THR A 70 -8.82 7.16 8.38
C THR A 70 -7.94 6.24 7.51
N LEU A 71 -7.17 6.84 6.61
CA LEU A 71 -6.23 6.09 5.76
C LEU A 71 -5.16 5.43 6.64
N MET A 72 -5.11 4.10 6.60
CA MET A 72 -4.12 3.32 7.35
C MET A 72 -2.84 3.14 6.54
N THR A 73 -2.99 2.66 5.30
CA THR A 73 -1.89 2.38 4.39
C THR A 73 -2.40 2.26 2.96
N SER A 74 -1.50 2.32 1.99
CA SER A 74 -1.81 2.10 0.59
C SER A 74 -0.64 1.44 -0.13
N THR A 75 -0.93 0.75 -1.22
CA THR A 75 0.06 0.18 -2.13
C THR A 75 -0.37 0.40 -3.58
N PHE A 76 0.53 0.10 -4.51
CA PHE A 76 0.23 0.09 -5.95
C PHE A 76 0.32 -1.34 -6.49
N THR A 77 -0.52 -1.64 -7.48
CA THR A 77 -0.41 -2.90 -8.21
C THR A 77 0.87 -2.94 -9.05
N ASN A 78 1.45 -4.14 -9.16
CA ASN A 78 2.63 -4.39 -9.99
C ASN A 78 2.27 -4.55 -11.48
N ALA A 79 3.27 -4.87 -12.30
CA ALA A 79 3.09 -5.08 -13.75
C ALA A 79 2.09 -6.18 -14.13
N THR A 80 1.76 -7.09 -13.20
CA THR A 80 0.75 -8.15 -13.38
C THR A 80 -0.55 -7.83 -12.64
N GLY A 81 -0.83 -6.57 -12.30
CA GLY A 81 -2.04 -6.15 -11.59
C GLY A 81 -2.15 -6.64 -10.14
N GLY A 82 -1.11 -7.30 -9.61
CA GLY A 82 -1.11 -7.87 -8.27
C GLY A 82 -0.70 -6.87 -7.21
N TYR A 83 -1.30 -6.95 -6.03
CA TYR A 83 -0.96 -6.11 -4.88
C TYR A 83 -0.89 -6.93 -3.58
N ALA A 84 -0.21 -6.39 -2.58
CA ALA A 84 -0.23 -6.92 -1.22
C ALA A 84 -0.08 -5.79 -0.19
N LEU A 85 -0.91 -5.84 0.85
CA LEU A 85 -0.83 -5.06 2.08
C LEU A 85 -0.50 -6.03 3.22
N ILE A 86 0.65 -5.85 3.85
CA ILE A 86 1.20 -6.79 4.82
C ILE A 86 1.40 -6.08 6.16
N GLY A 87 1.32 -6.81 7.27
CA GLY A 87 1.54 -6.24 8.60
C GLY A 87 0.29 -5.58 9.18
N LEU A 88 -0.89 -6.06 8.77
CA LEU A 88 -2.18 -5.50 9.19
C LEU A 88 -2.61 -6.11 10.53
N GLU A 89 -3.13 -5.29 11.43
CA GLU A 89 -3.76 -5.81 12.65
C GLU A 89 -5.05 -6.57 12.30
N ALA A 90 -5.44 -7.53 13.15
CA ALA A 90 -6.71 -8.22 12.96
C ALA A 90 -7.86 -7.25 13.22
N GLY A 91 -8.83 -7.22 12.31
CA GLY A 91 -9.92 -6.25 12.35
C GLY A 91 -10.69 -6.18 11.06
N THR A 92 -11.63 -5.26 11.00
CA THR A 92 -12.48 -5.03 9.83
C THR A 92 -12.15 -3.68 9.22
N TYR A 93 -11.91 -3.68 7.92
CA TYR A 93 -11.46 -2.52 7.17
C TYR A 93 -12.38 -2.20 6.00
N SER A 94 -12.22 -0.99 5.45
CA SER A 94 -12.71 -0.67 4.11
C SER A 94 -11.53 -0.43 3.18
N MET A 95 -11.72 -0.74 1.91
CA MET A 95 -10.72 -0.58 0.86
C MET A 95 -11.27 0.30 -0.24
N ILE A 96 -10.42 1.16 -0.79
CA ILE A 96 -10.73 1.97 -1.97
C ILE A 96 -9.63 1.73 -2.99
N THR A 97 -10.03 1.35 -4.20
CA THR A 97 -9.14 1.13 -5.32
C THR A 97 -9.39 2.18 -6.39
N TYR A 98 -8.31 2.76 -6.91
CA TYR A 98 -8.34 3.80 -7.94
C TYR A 98 -7.32 3.52 -9.02
N ALA A 99 -7.71 3.73 -10.28
CA ALA A 99 -6.82 3.74 -11.43
C ALA A 99 -7.25 4.84 -12.41
N THR A 100 -6.28 5.46 -13.08
CA THR A 100 -6.55 6.48 -14.10
C THR A 100 -7.36 5.87 -15.25
N GLY A 101 -8.45 6.54 -15.65
CA GLY A 101 -9.35 6.03 -16.69
C GLY A 101 -10.45 5.08 -16.18
N TYR A 102 -10.47 4.77 -14.89
CA TYR A 102 -11.47 3.90 -14.26
C TYR A 102 -12.25 4.64 -13.17
N ASP A 103 -13.45 4.13 -12.87
CA ASP A 103 -14.20 4.49 -11.69
C ASP A 103 -13.56 3.87 -10.44
N SER A 104 -13.51 4.63 -9.35
CA SER A 104 -13.00 4.11 -8.09
C SER A 104 -13.99 3.12 -7.49
N LEU A 105 -13.49 2.00 -6.97
CA LEU A 105 -14.29 0.99 -6.31
C LEU A 105 -14.02 1.00 -4.80
N LYS A 106 -15.08 1.11 -4.00
CA LYS A 106 -15.04 0.94 -2.54
C LYS A 106 -15.60 -0.42 -2.15
N VAL A 107 -14.86 -1.16 -1.34
CA VAL A 107 -15.31 -2.39 -0.68
C VAL A 107 -15.28 -2.17 0.82
N GLU A 108 -16.38 -2.50 1.48
CA GLU A 108 -16.50 -2.41 2.94
C GLU A 108 -16.45 -3.80 3.58
N SER A 109 -16.22 -3.83 4.89
CA SER A 109 -16.24 -5.05 5.70
C SER A 109 -15.21 -6.12 5.29
N VAL A 110 -14.01 -5.70 4.88
CA VAL A 110 -12.90 -6.62 4.61
C VAL A 110 -12.30 -7.09 5.94
N GLU A 111 -12.48 -8.37 6.25
CA GLU A 111 -12.00 -8.97 7.50
C GLU A 111 -10.53 -9.40 7.36
N VAL A 112 -9.67 -8.89 8.25
CA VAL A 112 -8.28 -9.33 8.39
C VAL A 112 -8.17 -10.20 9.64
N LYS A 113 -7.64 -11.40 9.46
CA LYS A 113 -7.30 -12.33 10.55
C LYS A 113 -5.80 -12.36 10.79
N ALA A 114 -5.42 -12.44 12.06
CA ALA A 114 -4.03 -12.60 12.46
C ALA A 114 -3.39 -13.81 11.78
N ALA A 115 -2.12 -13.67 11.37
CA ALA A 115 -1.31 -14.72 10.73
C ALA A 115 -1.93 -15.34 9.46
N THR A 116 -2.91 -14.66 8.84
CA THR A 116 -3.66 -15.19 7.70
C THR A 116 -3.60 -14.24 6.52
N ALA A 117 -3.60 -14.82 5.32
CA ALA A 117 -3.77 -14.08 4.07
C ALA A 117 -5.25 -13.98 3.70
N THR A 118 -5.75 -12.76 3.61
CA THR A 118 -7.09 -12.45 3.11
C THR A 118 -6.98 -12.16 1.62
N SER A 119 -7.77 -12.87 0.81
CA SER A 119 -7.84 -12.61 -0.63
C SER A 119 -8.91 -11.57 -0.90
N GLN A 120 -8.56 -10.49 -1.59
CA GLN A 120 -9.51 -9.50 -2.07
C GLN A 120 -9.11 -9.07 -3.48
N ASP A 121 -9.91 -9.43 -4.47
CA ASP A 121 -9.71 -8.96 -5.84
C ASP A 121 -10.61 -7.74 -6.11
N PHE A 122 -10.19 -6.87 -7.03
CA PHE A 122 -10.97 -5.72 -7.47
C PHE A 122 -11.18 -5.79 -8.97
N VAL A 123 -12.41 -5.50 -9.40
CA VAL A 123 -12.76 -5.36 -10.81
C VAL A 123 -13.25 -3.93 -11.02
N LEU A 124 -12.48 -3.11 -11.72
CA LEU A 124 -12.79 -1.70 -11.97
C LEU A 124 -13.54 -1.53 -13.28
N THR A 125 -14.51 -0.62 -13.29
CA THR A 125 -15.23 -0.24 -14.50
C THR A 125 -14.50 0.91 -15.20
N PRO A 126 -14.19 0.81 -16.51
CA PRO A 126 -13.68 1.94 -17.28
C PRO A 126 -14.67 3.11 -17.25
N LYS A 127 -14.16 4.33 -17.15
CA LYS A 127 -15.00 5.54 -17.27
C LYS A 127 -15.53 5.66 -18.68
N SER A 128 -16.84 5.91 -18.79
CA SER A 128 -17.44 6.36 -20.04
C SER A 128 -16.77 7.68 -20.46
N GLN A 129 -16.27 7.72 -21.69
CA GLN A 129 -15.77 8.95 -22.33
C GLN A 129 -16.90 9.95 -22.55
#